data_AF-A0A6B2G453-F1
#
_entry.id   AF-A0A6B2G453-F1
#
_cell.length_a   1.000
_cell.length_b   1.000
_cell.length_c   1.000
_cell.angle_alpha   90.00
_cell.angle_beta   90.00
_cell.angle_gamma   90.00
#
_symmetry.space_group_name_H-M   'P 1'
#
loop_
_entity.id
_entity.type
_entity.pdbx_description
1 polymer ?
#
loop_
_entity_poly.entity_id
_entity_poly.type
_entity_poly.pdbx_seq_one_letter_code
_entity_poly.pdbx_strand_id
1 'polypeptide(L)'
;LVTRFNMNQLTEPQLLLDTNTIQYQFNERENQKTITKMVGTQLYMSPELHDGKKSYNFKVDIYSLGLIFFELIVPYATQSERVVLLTRAKQSNFPDDCTHLTNDFIDLMKWMLKFNPDDRPSTEQLLDDPLTKRILLLGRDVVIPPLTNSRPISIVKTFPITHVNLKMGT
;
A
#
# COMPACT_ATOMS: atom_id res chain seq x y z
N LEU A 1 70.72 -34.40 12.19
CA LEU A 1 69.88 -34.54 13.41
C LEU A 1 68.45 -34.19 13.01
N VAL A 2 67.67 -35.19 12.58
CA VAL A 2 66.36 -35.64 13.15
C VAL A 2 65.41 -34.44 13.43
N THR A 3 64.19 -34.33 12.91
CA THR A 3 63.10 -35.31 13.03
C THR A 3 61.87 -34.90 12.19
N ARG A 4 61.43 -35.82 11.34
CA ARG A 4 60.06 -36.26 11.00
C ARG A 4 58.94 -35.26 10.67
N PHE A 5 58.33 -35.56 9.52
CA PHE A 5 56.95 -35.32 9.12
C PHE A 5 55.90 -35.85 10.11
N ASN A 6 54.84 -35.06 10.27
CA ASN A 6 53.40 -35.41 10.21
C ASN A 6 52.54 -35.15 11.47
N MET A 7 51.27 -34.88 11.15
CA MET A 7 50.04 -34.86 11.96
C MET A 7 49.66 -33.50 12.56
N ASN A 8 49.10 -32.64 11.70
CA ASN A 8 47.81 -31.95 11.94
C ASN A 8 47.28 -31.41 10.60
N GLN A 9 46.69 -32.32 9.83
CA GLN A 9 45.66 -32.00 8.86
C GLN A 9 44.48 -31.35 9.59
N LEU A 10 43.95 -30.27 8.99
CA LEU A 10 42.56 -29.81 9.10
C LEU A 10 42.10 -29.36 10.51
N THR A 11 42.39 -28.11 10.84
CA THR A 11 41.39 -27.30 11.56
C THR A 11 40.94 -26.22 10.60
N GLU A 12 39.68 -26.33 10.19
CA GLU A 12 39.01 -25.30 9.39
C GLU A 12 39.24 -23.93 10.02
N PRO A 13 39.38 -22.84 9.25
CA PRO A 13 39.10 -21.54 9.81
C PRO A 13 37.62 -21.58 10.20
N GLN A 14 37.33 -21.91 11.45
CA GLN A 14 36.01 -21.65 12.02
C GLN A 14 35.81 -20.17 11.77
N LEU A 15 34.83 -19.87 10.91
CA LEU A 15 34.29 -18.55 10.68
C LEU A 15 33.70 -18.13 12.03
N LEU A 16 34.57 -17.70 12.94
CA LEU A 16 34.23 -16.92 14.11
C LEU A 16 33.73 -15.60 13.53
N LEU A 17 32.46 -15.63 13.11
CA LEU A 17 31.66 -14.45 12.89
C LEU A 17 31.77 -13.68 14.19
N ASP A 18 32.64 -12.69 14.19
CA ASP A 18 32.82 -11.82 15.33
C ASP A 18 31.44 -11.23 15.62
N THR A 19 31.08 -11.24 16.89
CA THR A 19 29.77 -10.79 17.36
C THR A 19 29.47 -9.38 16.87
N ASN A 20 30.50 -8.58 16.60
CA ASN A 20 30.40 -7.29 15.95
C ASN A 20 29.88 -7.38 14.51
N THR A 21 30.42 -8.23 13.64
CA THR A 21 29.89 -8.41 12.26
C THR A 21 28.47 -8.96 12.26
N ILE A 22 28.13 -9.89 13.17
CA ILE A 22 26.75 -10.37 13.33
C ILE A 22 25.84 -9.20 13.76
N GLN A 23 26.29 -8.40 14.72
CA GLN A 23 25.53 -7.24 15.21
C GLN A 23 25.36 -6.17 14.14
N TYR A 24 26.38 -5.90 13.32
CA TYR A 24 26.28 -4.99 12.17
C TYR A 24 25.29 -5.53 11.14
N GLN A 25 25.36 -6.80 10.77
CA GLN A 25 24.43 -7.39 9.81
C GLN A 25 23.00 -7.48 10.34
N PHE A 26 22.84 -7.75 11.65
CA PHE A 26 21.55 -7.75 12.32
C PHE A 26 20.97 -6.34 12.37
N ASN A 27 21.77 -5.35 12.76
CA ASN A 27 21.38 -3.94 12.77
C ASN A 27 21.04 -3.45 11.35
N GLU A 28 21.79 -3.81 10.31
CA GLU A 28 21.47 -3.47 8.92
C GLU A 28 20.15 -4.10 8.48
N ARG A 29 19.90 -5.38 8.81
CA ARG A 29 18.61 -6.03 8.49
C ARG A 29 17.44 -5.43 9.26
N GLU A 30 17.61 -5.14 10.54
CA GLU A 30 16.57 -4.50 11.37
C GLU A 30 16.35 -3.05 10.97
N ASN A 31 17.41 -2.31 10.62
CA ASN A 31 17.31 -0.97 10.07
C ASN A 31 16.64 -1.00 8.69
N GLN A 32 16.98 -1.94 7.82
CA GLN A 32 16.34 -2.09 6.51
C GLN A 32 14.88 -2.51 6.62
N LYS A 33 14.53 -3.41 7.57
CA LYS A 33 13.13 -3.71 7.91
C LYS A 33 12.41 -2.50 8.48
N THR A 34 13.05 -1.72 9.34
CA THR A 34 12.48 -0.53 9.98
C THR A 34 12.28 0.60 8.97
N ILE A 35 13.25 0.85 8.10
CA ILE A 35 13.17 1.77 6.97
C ILE A 35 12.03 1.33 6.04
N THR A 36 11.96 0.04 5.67
CA THR A 36 10.87 -0.47 4.82
C THR A 36 9.50 -0.34 5.49
N LYS A 37 9.39 -0.62 6.79
CA LYS A 37 8.15 -0.50 7.57
C LYS A 37 7.71 0.97 7.76
N MET A 38 8.67 1.88 7.97
CA MET A 38 8.43 3.31 8.09
C MET A 38 8.03 3.92 6.74
N VAL A 39 8.69 3.51 5.65
CA VAL A 39 8.33 3.88 4.27
C VAL A 39 6.93 3.36 3.91
N GLY A 40 6.56 2.16 4.38
CA GLY A 40 5.25 1.57 4.14
C GLY A 40 4.09 2.41 4.69
N THR A 41 4.19 2.88 5.93
CA THR A 41 3.18 3.75 6.55
C THR A 41 3.24 5.19 5.99
N GLN A 42 4.44 5.70 5.69
CA GLN A 42 4.62 7.02 5.07
C GLN A 42 4.06 7.10 3.65
N LEU A 43 3.91 5.96 2.96
CA LEU A 43 3.36 5.95 1.60
C LEU A 43 1.93 6.49 1.55
N TYR A 44 1.15 6.37 2.62
CA TYR A 44 -0.22 6.89 2.71
C TYR A 44 -0.32 8.27 3.37
N MET A 45 0.80 8.80 3.85
CA MET A 45 0.86 10.06 4.59
C MET A 45 0.57 11.24 3.67
N SER A 46 -0.25 12.17 4.17
CA SER A 46 -0.53 13.44 3.53
C SER A 46 0.72 14.35 3.52
N PRO A 47 0.85 15.27 2.57
CA PRO A 47 2.04 16.13 2.44
C PRO A 47 2.31 16.94 3.72
N GLU A 48 1.28 17.44 4.38
CA GLU A 48 1.41 18.23 5.61
C GLU A 48 1.93 17.43 6.81
N LEU A 49 1.63 16.13 6.89
CA LEU A 49 2.18 15.25 7.92
C LEU A 49 3.64 14.89 7.61
N HIS A 50 3.99 14.75 6.33
CA HIS A 50 5.37 14.52 5.91
C HIS A 50 6.28 15.70 6.27
N ASP A 51 5.77 16.93 6.12
CA ASP A 51 6.47 18.17 6.49
C ASP A 51 6.53 18.42 8.00
N GLY A 52 5.97 17.52 8.83
CA GLY A 52 5.98 17.65 10.29
C GLY A 52 5.09 18.76 10.84
N LYS A 53 4.09 19.24 10.08
CA LYS A 53 3.14 20.26 10.55
C LYS A 53 2.26 19.66 11.65
N LYS A 54 2.15 20.36 12.79
CA LYS A 54 1.38 19.92 13.97
C LYS A 54 -0.15 20.00 13.82
N SER A 55 -0.66 20.49 12.70
CA SER A 55 -2.10 20.55 12.45
C SER A 55 -2.59 19.19 11.99
N TYR A 56 -2.83 18.30 12.95
CA TYR A 56 -3.54 17.04 12.71
C TYR A 56 -5.02 17.36 12.54
N ASN A 57 -5.50 17.32 11.30
CA ASN A 57 -6.89 17.56 10.93
C ASN A 57 -7.47 16.28 10.31
N PHE A 58 -8.78 16.02 10.42
CA PHE A 58 -9.45 14.86 9.81
C PHE A 58 -9.24 14.75 8.28
N LYS A 59 -8.83 15.85 7.63
CA LYS A 59 -8.44 15.90 6.22
C LYS A 59 -7.22 15.03 5.89
N VAL A 60 -6.37 14.69 6.86
CA VAL A 60 -5.25 13.75 6.66
C VAL A 60 -5.78 12.35 6.35
N ASP A 61 -6.90 11.96 6.96
CA ASP A 61 -7.53 10.65 6.76
C ASP A 61 -8.25 10.58 5.40
N ILE A 62 -8.79 11.69 4.92
CA ILE A 62 -9.35 11.78 3.56
C ILE A 62 -8.27 11.52 2.51
N TYR A 63 -7.06 12.04 2.72
CA TYR A 63 -5.94 11.83 1.80
C TYR A 63 -5.47 10.37 1.79
N SER A 64 -5.28 9.77 2.99
CA SER A 64 -4.86 8.37 3.09
C SER A 64 -5.92 7.42 2.54
N LEU A 65 -7.22 7.71 2.76
CA LEU A 65 -8.33 6.97 2.18
C LEU A 65 -8.29 7.02 0.65
N GLY A 66 -7.99 8.17 0.05
CA GLY A 66 -7.84 8.28 -1.41
C GLY A 66 -6.77 7.31 -1.94
N LEU A 67 -5.58 7.29 -1.32
CA LEU A 67 -4.50 6.39 -1.73
C LEU A 67 -4.87 4.90 -1.56
N ILE A 68 -5.52 4.54 -0.45
CA ILE A 68 -6.02 3.17 -0.24
C ILE A 68 -7.07 2.82 -1.31
N PHE A 69 -7.98 3.74 -1.61
CA PHE A 69 -9.02 3.51 -2.59
C PHE A 69 -8.45 3.27 -3.99
N PHE A 70 -7.47 4.07 -4.41
CA PHE A 70 -6.73 3.83 -5.65
C PHE A 70 -6.02 2.48 -5.67
N GLU A 71 -5.36 2.11 -4.59
CA GLU A 71 -4.66 0.83 -4.45
C GLU A 71 -5.59 -0.39 -4.54
N LEU A 72 -6.82 -0.27 -4.03
CA LEU A 72 -7.82 -1.34 -4.10
C LEU A 72 -8.31 -1.60 -5.53
N ILE A 73 -8.27 -0.58 -6.38
CA ILE A 73 -8.79 -0.66 -7.75
C ILE A 73 -7.68 -1.02 -8.73
N VAL A 74 -6.49 -0.43 -8.59
CA VAL A 74 -5.39 -0.61 -9.55
C VAL A 74 -4.56 -1.85 -9.18
N PRO A 75 -4.56 -2.90 -10.02
CA PRO A 75 -3.76 -4.09 -9.75
C PRO A 75 -2.27 -3.82 -9.93
N TYR A 76 -1.45 -4.47 -9.12
CA TYR A 76 0.01 -4.48 -9.22
C TYR A 76 0.54 -5.88 -8.90
N ALA A 77 1.70 -6.24 -9.48
CA ALA A 77 2.32 -7.55 -9.27
C ALA A 77 3.43 -7.48 -8.20
N THR A 78 4.13 -6.35 -8.11
CA THR A 78 5.28 -6.19 -7.23
C THR A 78 5.14 -5.02 -6.25
N GLN A 79 5.87 -5.10 -5.13
CA GLN A 79 5.91 -3.99 -4.15
C GLN A 79 6.55 -2.73 -4.74
N SER A 80 7.51 -2.88 -5.65
CA SER A 80 8.15 -1.76 -6.34
C SER A 80 7.15 -1.02 -7.25
N GLU A 81 6.34 -1.75 -8.02
CA GLU A 81 5.25 -1.17 -8.82
C GLU A 81 4.26 -0.42 -7.93
N ARG A 82 3.85 -1.02 -6.80
CA ARG A 82 2.95 -0.38 -5.84
C ARG A 82 3.47 0.98 -5.38
N VAL A 83 4.75 1.07 -5.02
CA VAL A 83 5.37 2.34 -4.59
C VAL A 83 5.35 3.37 -5.73
N VAL A 84 5.65 2.96 -6.96
CA VAL A 84 5.63 3.85 -8.14
C VAL A 84 4.21 4.35 -8.41
N LEU A 85 3.21 3.46 -8.40
CA LEU A 85 1.81 3.79 -8.65
C LEU A 85 1.28 4.78 -7.60
N LEU A 86 1.52 4.52 -6.31
CA LEU A 86 1.08 5.42 -5.24
C LEU A 86 1.80 6.76 -5.30
N THR A 87 3.10 6.78 -5.64
CA THR A 87 3.85 8.03 -5.83
C THR A 87 3.28 8.87 -6.98
N ARG A 88 2.90 8.23 -8.09
CA ARG A 88 2.25 8.90 -9.22
C ARG A 88 0.86 9.42 -8.86
N ALA A 89 0.07 8.64 -8.12
CA ALA A 89 -1.24 9.07 -7.64
C ALA A 89 -1.16 10.33 -6.76
N LYS A 90 -0.15 10.44 -5.88
CA LYS A 90 0.10 11.67 -5.09
C LYS A 90 0.34 12.90 -5.98
N GLN A 91 0.92 12.71 -7.16
CA GLN A 91 1.16 13.77 -8.15
C GLN A 91 -0.06 14.03 -9.05
N SER A 92 -1.22 13.41 -8.76
CA SER A 92 -2.41 13.41 -9.62
C SER A 92 -2.13 12.92 -11.03
N ASN A 93 -1.10 12.10 -11.20
CA ASN A 93 -0.70 11.49 -12.46
C ASN A 93 -1.21 10.05 -12.50
N PHE A 94 -2.39 9.86 -13.09
CA PHE A 94 -3.00 8.53 -13.23
C PHE A 94 -2.57 7.96 -14.58
N PRO A 95 -1.79 6.85 -14.62
CA PRO A 95 -1.26 6.33 -15.87
C PRO A 95 -2.38 5.88 -16.81
N ASP A 96 -2.12 5.93 -18.12
CA ASP A 96 -3.06 5.49 -19.16
C ASP A 96 -3.52 4.03 -18.98
N ASP A 97 -2.70 3.20 -18.32
CA ASP A 97 -3.04 1.82 -17.94
C ASP A 97 -4.29 1.72 -17.04
N CYS A 98 -4.72 2.84 -16.45
CA CYS A 98 -5.97 3.00 -15.73
C CYS A 98 -7.19 3.27 -16.65
N THR A 99 -7.15 2.90 -17.94
CA THR A 99 -8.28 3.03 -18.89
C THR A 99 -9.61 2.45 -18.41
N HIS A 100 -9.58 1.52 -17.46
CA HIS A 100 -10.76 0.91 -16.85
C HIS A 100 -11.40 1.78 -15.74
N LEU A 101 -10.73 2.84 -15.28
CA LEU A 101 -11.30 3.81 -14.35
C LEU A 101 -12.23 4.77 -15.09
N THR A 102 -13.44 4.96 -14.58
CA THR A 102 -14.33 6.00 -15.11
C THR A 102 -13.80 7.38 -14.70
N ASN A 103 -14.16 8.42 -15.47
CA ASN A 103 -13.78 9.80 -15.13
C ASN A 103 -14.24 10.18 -13.71
N ASP A 104 -15.45 9.74 -13.29
CA ASP A 104 -15.94 9.94 -11.92
C ASP A 104 -14.96 9.45 -10.85
N PHE A 105 -14.31 8.29 -11.05
CA PHE A 105 -13.32 7.76 -10.11
C PHE A 105 -12.08 8.64 -10.08
N ILE A 106 -11.59 9.06 -11.25
CA ILE A 106 -10.39 9.90 -11.36
C ILE A 106 -10.65 11.27 -10.71
N ASP A 107 -11.83 11.84 -10.92
CA ASP A 107 -12.20 13.14 -10.36
C ASP A 107 -12.36 13.08 -8.83
N LEU A 108 -13.02 12.03 -8.32
CA LEU A 108 -13.11 11.78 -6.88
C LEU A 108 -11.72 11.62 -6.25
N MET A 109 -10.85 10.83 -6.89
CA MET A 109 -9.46 10.63 -6.45
C MET A 109 -8.67 11.95 -6.43
N LYS A 110 -8.75 12.76 -7.49
CA LYS A 110 -8.10 14.08 -7.56
C LYS A 110 -8.60 15.03 -6.48
N TRP A 111 -9.87 14.93 -6.10
CA TRP A 111 -10.45 15.75 -5.05
C TRP A 111 -9.94 15.34 -3.66
N MET A 112 -9.87 14.04 -3.38
CA MET A 112 -9.35 13.51 -2.12
C MET A 112 -7.84 13.73 -1.95
N LEU A 113 -7.08 13.69 -3.05
CA LEU A 113 -5.61 13.80 -3.07
C LEU A 113 -5.08 15.24 -3.28
N LYS A 114 -5.91 16.27 -3.08
CA LYS A 114 -5.43 17.66 -3.15
C LYS A 114 -4.30 17.91 -2.16
N PHE A 115 -3.28 18.64 -2.60
CA PHE A 115 -2.12 18.97 -1.78
C PHE A 115 -2.54 19.77 -0.54
N ASN A 116 -3.33 20.83 -0.74
CA ASN A 116 -3.88 21.64 0.35
C ASN A 116 -5.06 20.91 1.03
N PRO A 117 -5.06 20.72 2.37
CA PRO A 117 -6.13 20.03 3.10
C PRO A 117 -7.51 20.69 2.96
N ASP A 118 -7.57 22.00 2.79
CA ASP A 118 -8.83 22.75 2.71
C ASP A 118 -9.56 22.54 1.38
N ASP A 119 -8.81 22.16 0.33
CA ASP A 119 -9.37 21.86 -1.00
C ASP A 119 -9.90 20.41 -1.11
N ARG A 120 -9.69 19.59 -0.06
CA ARG A 120 -10.20 18.21 0.01
C ARG A 120 -11.67 18.20 0.46
N PRO A 121 -12.46 17.17 0.10
CA PRO A 121 -13.84 17.04 0.59
C PRO A 121 -13.91 16.92 2.12
N SER A 122 -15.01 17.37 2.72
CA SER A 122 -15.39 16.89 4.05
C SER A 122 -15.96 15.46 3.96
N THR A 123 -16.06 14.77 5.09
CA THR A 123 -16.67 13.43 5.12
C THR A 123 -18.12 13.47 4.62
N GLU A 124 -18.88 14.51 4.97
CA GLU A 124 -20.27 14.69 4.53
C GLU A 124 -20.34 14.89 3.01
N GLN A 125 -19.47 15.74 2.46
CA GLN A 125 -19.39 15.95 1.01
C GLN A 125 -18.97 14.67 0.27
N LEU A 126 -18.03 13.91 0.84
CA LEU A 126 -17.58 12.65 0.26
C LEU A 126 -18.68 11.60 0.25
N LEU A 127 -19.49 11.52 1.32
CA LEU A 127 -20.63 10.62 1.42
C LEU A 127 -21.80 11.04 0.51
N ASP A 128 -21.91 12.32 0.18
CA ASP A 128 -22.95 12.84 -0.70
C ASP A 128 -22.64 12.61 -2.19
N ASP A 129 -21.37 12.39 -2.54
CA ASP A 129 -20.89 12.13 -3.89
C ASP A 129 -21.62 10.94 -4.56
N PRO A 130 -22.07 11.08 -5.83
CA PRO A 130 -22.81 10.02 -6.53
C PRO A 130 -22.06 8.69 -6.64
N LEU A 131 -20.75 8.73 -6.87
CA LEU A 131 -19.93 7.53 -6.97
C LEU A 131 -19.81 6.85 -5.60
N THR A 132 -19.51 7.62 -4.55
CA THR A 132 -19.47 7.09 -3.17
C THR A 132 -20.79 6.45 -2.77
N LYS A 133 -21.93 7.12 -3.03
CA LYS A 133 -23.27 6.55 -2.77
C LYS A 133 -23.49 5.24 -3.51
N ARG A 134 -23.14 5.18 -4.79
CA ARG A 134 -23.27 3.97 -5.60
C ARG A 134 -22.44 2.82 -5.02
N ILE A 135 -21.20 3.09 -4.62
CA ILE A 135 -20.32 2.08 -4.00
C ILE A 135 -20.89 1.61 -2.66
N LEU A 136 -21.37 2.52 -1.81
CA LEU A 136 -21.96 2.17 -0.52
C LEU A 136 -23.24 1.34 -0.67
N LEU A 137 -24.07 1.63 -1.67
CA LEU A 137 -25.25 0.83 -1.97
C LEU A 137 -24.89 -0.58 -2.41
N LEU A 138 -23.84 -0.74 -3.23
CA LEU A 138 -23.33 -2.06 -3.63
C LEU A 138 -22.69 -2.82 -2.46
N GLY A 139 -22.06 -2.10 -1.52
CA GLY A 139 -21.40 -2.69 -0.34
C GLY A 139 -22.35 -3.10 0.79
N ARG A 140 -23.61 -2.60 0.81
CA ARG A 140 -24.59 -2.91 1.87
C ARG A 140 -25.02 -4.39 1.88
N ASP A 141 -24.91 -5.07 0.76
CA ASP A 141 -25.19 -6.50 0.67
C ASP A 141 -24.00 -7.38 1.12
N VAL A 142 -22.86 -6.76 1.45
CA VAL A 142 -21.69 -7.45 2.00
C VAL A 142 -21.89 -7.62 3.51
N VAL A 143 -22.48 -8.75 3.91
CA VAL A 143 -22.43 -9.20 5.31
C VAL A 143 -20.97 -9.52 5.63
N ILE A 144 -20.27 -8.57 6.26
CA ILE A 144 -18.95 -8.85 6.84
C ILE A 144 -19.19 -9.77 8.03
N PRO A 145 -18.85 -11.07 7.95
CA PRO A 145 -19.00 -11.94 9.11
C PRO A 145 -18.15 -11.36 10.25
N PRO A 146 -18.62 -11.43 11.51
CA PRO A 146 -17.83 -10.97 12.64
C PRO A 146 -16.43 -11.59 12.58
N LEU A 147 -15.41 -10.79 12.88
CA LEU A 147 -14.02 -11.23 12.95
C LEU A 147 -13.87 -12.23 14.10
N THR A 148 -14.32 -13.47 13.89
CA THR A 148 -14.04 -14.58 14.80
C THR A 148 -12.59 -14.96 14.56
N ASN A 149 -11.78 -14.87 15.60
CA ASN A 149 -10.36 -15.24 15.62
C ASN A 149 -10.18 -16.73 15.27
N SER A 150 -10.28 -17.12 14.00
CA SER A 150 -9.91 -18.45 13.52
C SER A 150 -9.73 -18.45 12.00
N ARG A 151 -8.45 -18.48 11.58
CA ARG A 151 -7.90 -18.79 10.25
C ARG A 151 -7.73 -17.62 9.27
N PRO A 152 -6.62 -17.60 8.51
CA PRO A 152 -6.34 -16.55 7.53
C PRO A 152 -7.35 -16.63 6.38
N ILE A 153 -7.95 -15.49 6.06
CA ILE A 153 -8.87 -15.33 4.94
C ILE A 153 -8.09 -15.56 3.65
N SER A 154 -8.35 -16.67 2.95
CA SER A 154 -8.02 -16.78 1.54
C SER A 154 -8.95 -15.82 0.79
N ILE A 155 -8.40 -14.69 0.32
CA ILE A 155 -9.12 -13.73 -0.52
C ILE A 155 -9.43 -14.43 -1.84
N VAL A 156 -10.58 -15.10 -1.92
CA VAL A 156 -11.14 -15.53 -3.19
C VAL A 156 -11.78 -14.28 -3.79
N LYS A 157 -11.05 -13.62 -4.71
CA LYS A 157 -11.60 -12.56 -5.56
C LYS A 157 -12.65 -13.19 -6.48
N THR A 158 -13.90 -13.16 -6.07
CA THR A 158 -15.04 -13.30 -6.99
C THR A 158 -15.83 -12.02 -6.97
N PHE A 159 -15.49 -11.11 -7.88
CA PHE A 159 -16.42 -10.09 -8.34
C PHE A 159 -17.38 -10.76 -9.34
N PRO A 160 -18.71 -10.69 -9.14
CA PRO A 160 -19.65 -11.10 -10.17
C PRO A 160 -19.62 -10.06 -11.30
N ILE A 161 -19.11 -10.47 -12.47
CA ILE A 161 -19.28 -9.71 -13.72
C ILE A 161 -20.76 -9.79 -14.08
N THR A 162 -21.51 -8.72 -13.83
CA THR A 162 -22.85 -8.58 -14.38
C THR A 162 -22.69 -8.17 -15.85
N HIS A 163 -22.95 -9.12 -16.75
CA HIS A 163 -23.10 -8.84 -18.17
C HIS A 163 -24.26 -7.84 -18.37
N VAL A 164 -23.93 -6.59 -18.68
CA VAL A 164 -24.90 -5.63 -19.21
C VAL A 164 -25.24 -6.07 -20.62
N ASN A 165 -26.41 -6.67 -20.80
CA ASN A 165 -27.00 -6.93 -22.11
C ASN A 165 -27.38 -5.59 -22.76
N LEU A 166 -26.54 -5.09 -23.67
CA LEU A 166 -26.92 -4.07 -24.63
C LEU A 166 -27.96 -4.68 -25.58
N LYS A 167 -29.24 -4.42 -25.32
CA LYS A 167 -30.31 -4.52 -26.32
C LYS A 167 -30.00 -3.49 -27.42
N MET A 168 -29.48 -3.96 -28.55
CA MET A 168 -29.51 -3.19 -29.79
C MET A 168 -30.97 -3.07 -30.23
N GLY A 169 -31.48 -1.84 -30.20
CA GLY A 169 -32.79 -1.48 -30.73
C GLY A 169 -32.70 -1.12 -32.21
N THR A 170 -33.70 -1.61 -32.93
CA THR A 170 -34.17 -1.29 -34.30
C THR A 170 -33.23 -1.55 -35.46
#